data_AF-A0A932VCP7-F1
#
_entry.id   AF-A0A932VCP7-F1
#
_cell.length_a   1.000
_cell.length_b   1.000
_cell.length_c   1.000
_cell.angle_alpha   90.00
_cell.angle_beta   90.00
_cell.angle_gamma   90.00
#
_symmetry.space_group_name_H-M   'P 1'
#
loop_
_entity.id
_entity.type
_entity.pdbx_description
1 polymer ?
#
loop_
_entity_poly.entity_id
_entity_poly.type
_entity_poly.pdbx_seq_one_letter_code
_entity_poly.pdbx_strand_id
1 'polypeptide(L)'
;MMNLPQPEIPVLKSYPQGADPAAVFPDGVLTLTYWDLWSLISAKHRFGSDLSALRKSLVDRRLNQSHHGMSRKEQIEDLIALVDDLGPRIKRVGGVDKVLATIPERLLKKEMQKGIKNITDDWGGYYPPSEPMLRSPRRLLEKEAMRGMWPRLPFDPTPIAETLRPLFIPKKKSGYFPKGTTFALSRRVEKAMTKELSKSDGLAMNHRAHRYAIHRAALTLFHEEHHWDDSYGVMGDLAKQWVDALLSVTADDLCLDPRVFLKDLLMFLCWENYGLTDDDVTSTYIRRLPEEERVLAFEILADVEVRAAQGFQQYNAKNATKLLERGGTDLRPAPMLRMVTHVATLDCQG
;
A
#
# COMPACT_ATOMS: atom_id res chain seq x y z
N MET A 1 -33.16 20.60 6.15
CA MET A 1 -31.77 20.90 5.74
C MET A 1 -31.07 21.58 6.91
N MET A 2 -29.97 21.05 7.43
CA MET A 2 -29.25 21.68 8.57
C MET A 2 -28.49 22.91 8.08
N ASN A 3 -28.58 24.07 8.73
CA ASN A 3 -27.65 25.18 8.46
C ASN A 3 -26.28 24.81 9.04
N LEU A 4 -25.22 24.90 8.22
CA LEU A 4 -23.86 24.69 8.71
C LEU A 4 -23.44 25.93 9.52
N PRO A 5 -23.01 25.77 10.79
CA PRO A 5 -22.49 26.88 11.56
C PRO A 5 -21.19 27.40 10.94
N GLN A 6 -20.82 28.64 11.30
CA GLN A 6 -19.52 29.20 10.95
C GLN A 6 -18.41 28.37 11.64
N PRO A 7 -17.40 27.89 10.90
CA PRO A 7 -16.31 27.15 11.48
C PRO A 7 -15.36 28.05 12.24
N GLU A 8 -14.74 27.50 13.28
CA GLU A 8 -13.55 28.07 13.88
C GLU A 8 -12.38 27.88 12.91
N ILE A 9 -11.67 28.97 12.63
CA ILE A 9 -10.46 28.95 11.81
C ILE A 9 -9.26 28.96 12.75
N PRO A 10 -8.47 27.87 12.83
CA PRO A 10 -7.26 27.84 13.62
C PRO A 10 -6.33 28.99 13.24
N VAL A 11 -5.53 29.47 14.20
CA VAL A 11 -4.57 30.55 13.98
C VAL A 11 -3.73 30.23 12.74
N LEU A 12 -3.83 31.11 11.73
CA LEU A 12 -3.17 30.92 10.45
C LEU A 12 -1.66 30.90 10.65
N LYS A 13 -1.06 29.71 10.51
CA LYS A 13 0.40 29.57 10.44
C LYS A 13 0.91 30.31 9.20
N SER A 14 2.13 30.84 9.29
CA SER A 14 2.83 31.45 8.16
C SER A 14 3.06 30.44 7.03
N TYR A 15 3.29 29.18 7.39
CA TYR A 15 3.46 28.03 6.49
C TYR A 15 2.55 26.87 6.92
N PRO A 16 1.27 26.87 6.52
CA PRO A 16 0.38 25.76 6.82
C PRO A 16 0.86 24.48 6.11
N GLN A 17 0.88 23.38 6.84
CA GLN A 17 1.13 22.04 6.31
C GLN A 17 -0.17 21.46 5.75
N GLY A 18 -0.10 20.55 4.78
CA GLY A 18 -1.29 19.95 4.16
C GLY A 18 -2.21 19.24 5.17
N ALA A 19 -1.62 18.58 6.18
CA ALA A 19 -2.32 17.90 7.27
C ALA A 19 -2.77 18.84 8.42
N ASP A 20 -2.37 20.11 8.42
CA ASP A 20 -2.83 21.05 9.44
C ASP A 20 -4.35 21.30 9.30
N PRO A 21 -5.07 21.56 10.41
CA PRO A 21 -6.47 21.94 10.34
C PRO A 21 -6.63 23.32 9.69
N ALA A 22 -7.52 23.40 8.70
CA ALA A 22 -7.89 24.61 7.99
C ALA A 22 -9.21 25.21 8.48
N ALA A 23 -10.15 24.36 8.91
CA ALA A 23 -11.42 24.78 9.48
C ALA A 23 -11.99 23.68 10.39
N VAL A 24 -12.51 24.07 11.56
CA VAL A 24 -13.14 23.15 12.52
C VAL A 24 -14.57 23.61 12.74
N PHE A 25 -15.55 22.80 12.35
CA PHE A 25 -16.95 23.15 12.55
C PHE A 25 -17.38 22.81 13.98
N PRO A 26 -18.21 23.66 14.62
CA PRO A 26 -18.81 23.39 15.93
C PRO A 26 -19.38 21.97 16.07
N ASP A 27 -19.30 21.44 17.29
CA ASP A 27 -19.72 20.08 17.68
C ASP A 27 -18.96 18.93 16.99
N GLY A 28 -17.84 19.22 16.31
CA GLY A 28 -17.00 18.21 15.64
C GLY A 28 -17.64 17.58 14.41
N VAL A 29 -18.73 18.17 13.90
CA VAL A 29 -19.50 17.66 12.75
C VAL A 29 -18.62 17.51 11.50
N LEU A 30 -17.65 18.41 11.34
CA LEU A 30 -16.69 18.40 10.25
C LEU A 30 -15.40 19.10 10.69
N THR A 31 -14.27 18.44 10.47
CA THR A 31 -12.96 19.08 10.53
C THR A 31 -12.36 19.01 9.14
N LEU A 32 -11.83 20.11 8.62
CA LEU A 32 -11.15 20.18 7.33
C LEU A 32 -9.67 20.41 7.56
N THR A 33 -8.84 19.62 6.90
CA THR A 33 -7.42 19.90 6.69
C THR A 33 -7.21 20.86 5.52
N TYR A 34 -5.99 21.39 5.33
CA TYR A 34 -5.67 22.13 4.11
C TYR A 34 -5.81 21.27 2.86
N TRP A 35 -5.50 19.98 2.94
CA TRP A 35 -5.77 19.00 1.88
C TRP A 35 -7.26 18.94 1.49
N ASP A 36 -8.14 18.88 2.49
CA ASP A 36 -9.58 18.90 2.26
C ASP A 36 -10.00 20.22 1.59
N LEU A 37 -9.56 21.36 2.15
CA LEU A 37 -9.90 22.68 1.63
C LEU A 37 -9.46 22.88 0.17
N TRP A 38 -8.22 22.50 -0.16
CA TRP A 38 -7.68 22.57 -1.50
C TRP A 38 -8.45 21.69 -2.50
N SER A 39 -8.89 20.51 -2.06
CA SER A 39 -9.72 19.62 -2.86
C SER A 39 -11.11 20.22 -3.14
N LEU A 40 -11.74 20.84 -2.13
CA LEU A 40 -13.02 21.54 -2.29
C LEU A 40 -12.91 22.75 -3.22
N ILE A 41 -11.88 23.57 -3.05
CA ILE A 41 -11.58 24.70 -3.94
C ILE A 41 -11.43 24.21 -5.38
N SER A 42 -10.66 23.14 -5.59
CA SER A 42 -10.42 22.59 -6.92
C SER A 42 -11.71 22.03 -7.53
N ALA A 43 -12.52 21.31 -6.75
CA ALA A 43 -13.83 20.84 -7.17
C ALA A 43 -14.73 22.01 -7.61
N LYS A 44 -14.81 23.09 -6.83
CA LYS A 44 -15.59 24.28 -7.18
C LYS A 44 -15.11 24.96 -8.47
N HIS A 45 -13.81 25.20 -8.58
CA HIS A 45 -13.25 26.03 -9.67
C HIS A 45 -13.02 25.28 -10.98
N ARG A 46 -12.81 23.96 -10.94
CA ARG A 46 -12.49 23.15 -12.13
C ARG A 46 -13.58 22.14 -12.49
N PHE A 47 -14.45 21.78 -11.54
CA PHE A 47 -15.38 20.66 -11.68
C PHE A 47 -16.82 20.99 -11.23
N GLY A 48 -17.19 22.27 -11.18
CA GLY A 48 -18.56 22.70 -10.88
C GLY A 48 -19.08 22.21 -9.52
N SER A 49 -18.21 22.15 -8.52
CA SER A 49 -18.51 21.65 -7.17
C SER A 49 -18.80 20.14 -7.08
N ASP A 50 -18.45 19.36 -8.11
CA ASP A 50 -18.58 17.90 -8.12
C ASP A 50 -17.26 17.20 -7.74
N LEU A 51 -17.23 16.61 -6.54
CA LEU A 51 -16.10 15.79 -6.07
C LEU A 51 -15.94 14.49 -6.86
N SER A 52 -17.00 13.96 -7.47
CA SER A 52 -16.94 12.75 -8.29
C SER A 52 -16.22 13.04 -9.62
N ALA A 53 -16.48 14.19 -10.22
CA ALA A 53 -15.75 14.66 -11.39
C ALA A 53 -14.28 14.94 -11.08
N LEU A 54 -13.97 15.55 -9.93
CA LEU A 54 -12.58 15.70 -9.46
C LEU A 54 -11.90 14.33 -9.30
N ARG A 55 -12.56 13.38 -8.62
CA ARG A 55 -12.05 12.02 -8.43
C ARG A 55 -11.77 11.34 -9.77
N LYS A 56 -12.70 11.43 -10.72
CA LYS A 56 -12.53 10.85 -12.06
C LYS A 56 -11.30 11.43 -12.76
N SER A 57 -11.11 12.74 -12.70
CA SER A 57 -9.92 13.40 -13.26
C SER A 57 -8.62 12.90 -12.62
N LEU A 58 -8.60 12.66 -11.30
CA LEU A 58 -7.44 12.09 -10.61
C LEU A 58 -7.17 10.64 -11.06
N VAL A 59 -8.21 9.82 -11.23
CA VAL A 59 -8.11 8.46 -11.74
C VAL A 59 -7.57 8.45 -13.18
N ASP A 60 -8.13 9.28 -14.06
CA ASP A 60 -7.66 9.39 -15.44
C ASP A 60 -6.19 9.83 -15.48
N ARG A 61 -5.80 10.78 -14.63
CA ARG A 61 -4.39 11.19 -14.47
C ARG A 61 -3.53 10.02 -14.00
N ARG A 62 -3.98 9.24 -13.01
CA ARG A 62 -3.26 8.06 -12.49
C ARG A 62 -3.04 6.99 -13.55
N LEU A 63 -4.02 6.79 -14.45
CA LEU A 63 -3.96 5.80 -15.52
C LEU A 63 -3.09 6.26 -16.70
N ASN A 64 -3.15 7.55 -17.06
CA ASN A 64 -2.42 8.12 -18.19
C ASN A 64 -0.98 8.53 -17.85
N GLN A 65 -0.61 8.55 -16.57
CA GLN A 65 0.72 8.94 -16.16
C GLN A 65 1.78 7.90 -16.57
N SER A 66 2.77 8.35 -17.35
CA SER A 66 3.91 7.55 -17.79
C SER A 66 4.69 6.97 -16.60
N HIS A 67 5.50 5.93 -16.86
CA HIS A 67 6.18 5.15 -15.80
C HIS A 67 7.30 5.92 -15.07
N HIS A 68 7.54 7.19 -15.42
CA HIS A 68 8.64 7.97 -14.86
C HIS A 68 8.18 8.68 -13.57
N GLY A 69 8.51 8.06 -12.43
CA GLY A 69 8.37 8.63 -11.07
C GLY A 69 7.28 7.96 -10.22
N MET A 70 7.63 6.89 -9.50
CA MET A 70 6.72 6.20 -8.56
C MET A 70 6.09 7.16 -7.53
N SER A 71 6.88 8.12 -7.03
CA SER A 71 6.43 9.10 -6.03
C SER A 71 5.20 9.89 -6.48
N ARG A 72 5.07 10.18 -7.78
CA ARG A 72 3.94 10.96 -8.30
C ARG A 72 2.68 10.10 -8.47
N LYS A 73 2.82 8.83 -8.82
CA LYS A 73 1.68 7.89 -8.88
C LYS A 73 1.09 7.67 -7.49
N GLU A 74 1.95 7.47 -6.49
CA GLU A 74 1.56 7.33 -5.08
C GLU A 74 0.83 8.57 -4.56
N GLN A 75 1.32 9.77 -4.89
CA GLN A 75 0.63 11.00 -4.51
C GLN A 75 -0.78 11.13 -5.11
N ILE A 76 -0.98 10.71 -6.36
CA ILE A 76 -2.31 10.74 -6.98
C ILE A 76 -3.24 9.73 -6.30
N GLU A 77 -2.74 8.54 -5.96
CA GLU A 77 -3.49 7.54 -5.19
C GLU A 77 -3.88 8.06 -3.81
N ASP A 78 -2.96 8.74 -3.13
CA ASP A 78 -3.20 9.39 -1.84
C ASP A 78 -4.29 10.48 -1.96
N LEU A 79 -4.28 11.29 -3.03
CA LEU A 79 -5.35 12.27 -3.32
C LEU A 79 -6.70 11.61 -3.67
N ILE A 80 -6.70 10.46 -4.37
CA ILE A 80 -7.93 9.71 -4.62
C ILE A 80 -8.52 9.24 -3.29
N ALA A 81 -7.70 8.69 -2.40
CA ALA A 81 -8.13 8.25 -1.07
C ALA A 81 -8.69 9.41 -0.22
N LEU A 82 -8.07 10.58 -0.32
CA LEU A 82 -8.58 11.81 0.29
C LEU A 82 -9.99 12.17 -0.22
N VAL A 83 -10.19 12.19 -1.54
CA VAL A 83 -11.48 12.57 -2.13
C VAL A 83 -12.55 11.53 -1.81
N ASP A 84 -12.20 10.24 -1.76
CA ASP A 84 -13.08 9.15 -1.37
C ASP A 84 -13.57 9.26 0.09
N ASP A 85 -12.69 9.67 1.01
CA ASP A 85 -13.09 9.99 2.40
C ASP A 85 -13.91 11.29 2.49
N LEU A 86 -13.50 12.32 1.74
CA LEU A 86 -14.09 13.66 1.80
C LEU A 86 -15.52 13.69 1.24
N GLY A 87 -15.80 12.95 0.16
CA GLY A 87 -17.09 12.92 -0.52
C GLY A 87 -18.28 12.67 0.42
N PRO A 88 -18.32 11.54 1.16
CA PRO A 88 -19.36 11.25 2.13
C PRO A 88 -19.49 12.31 3.24
N ARG A 89 -18.38 12.81 3.78
CA ARG A 89 -18.36 13.86 4.82
C ARG A 89 -19.04 15.14 4.32
N ILE A 90 -18.69 15.58 3.12
CA ILE A 90 -19.21 16.82 2.51
C ILE A 90 -20.67 16.66 2.07
N LYS A 91 -21.05 15.49 1.55
CA LYS A 91 -22.44 15.18 1.19
C LYS A 91 -23.37 15.28 2.40
N ARG A 92 -22.97 14.74 3.56
CA ARG A 92 -23.78 14.80 4.81
C ARG A 92 -24.10 16.23 5.24
N VAL A 93 -23.19 17.16 4.99
CA VAL A 93 -23.35 18.56 5.40
C VAL A 93 -23.95 19.46 4.32
N GLY A 94 -24.27 18.91 3.14
CA GLY A 94 -25.01 19.59 2.08
C GLY A 94 -24.18 20.05 0.88
N GLY A 95 -22.99 19.48 0.67
CA GLY A 95 -22.21 19.66 -0.57
C GLY A 95 -21.12 20.72 -0.49
N VAL A 96 -20.29 20.77 -1.54
CA VAL A 96 -19.09 21.61 -1.62
C VAL A 96 -19.41 23.09 -1.48
N ASP A 97 -20.39 23.60 -2.24
CA ASP A 97 -20.72 25.03 -2.21
C ASP A 97 -21.16 25.52 -0.85
N LYS A 98 -21.93 24.71 -0.14
CA LYS A 98 -22.43 25.05 1.19
C LYS A 98 -21.31 25.09 2.23
N VAL A 99 -20.38 24.14 2.17
CA VAL A 99 -19.19 24.14 3.02
C VAL A 99 -18.31 25.34 2.71
N LEU A 100 -18.04 25.63 1.43
CA LEU A 100 -17.21 26.77 1.07
C LEU A 100 -17.87 28.11 1.40
N ALA A 101 -19.20 28.22 1.36
CA ALA A 101 -19.93 29.42 1.76
C ALA A 101 -19.75 29.77 3.25
N THR A 102 -19.40 28.81 4.10
CA THR A 102 -19.10 29.06 5.51
C THR A 102 -17.62 29.36 5.77
N ILE A 103 -16.74 29.21 4.79
CA ILE A 103 -15.30 29.51 4.96
C ILE A 103 -15.05 30.99 4.64
N PRO A 104 -14.27 31.72 5.47
CA PRO A 104 -13.99 33.13 5.21
C PRO A 104 -13.38 33.37 3.83
N GLU A 105 -13.94 34.32 3.08
CA GLU A 105 -13.55 34.63 1.69
C GLU A 105 -12.05 34.95 1.57
N ARG A 106 -11.47 35.62 2.58
CA ARG A 106 -10.03 35.93 2.63
C ARG A 106 -9.17 34.66 2.60
N LEU A 107 -9.57 33.60 3.31
CA LEU A 107 -8.85 32.34 3.34
C LEU A 107 -8.98 31.63 1.98
N LEU A 108 -10.19 31.59 1.42
CA LEU A 108 -10.43 31.01 0.09
C LEU A 108 -9.56 31.67 -0.98
N LYS A 109 -9.55 33.01 -1.03
CA LYS A 109 -8.71 33.77 -1.98
C LYS A 109 -7.22 33.46 -1.81
N LYS A 110 -6.75 33.38 -0.56
CA LYS A 110 -5.34 33.08 -0.25
C LYS A 110 -4.93 31.68 -0.72
N GLU A 111 -5.80 30.70 -0.54
CA GLU A 111 -5.49 29.28 -0.78
C GLU A 111 -5.93 28.80 -2.18
N MET A 112 -6.65 29.61 -2.95
CA MET A 112 -7.19 29.25 -4.27
C MET A 112 -6.12 28.72 -5.23
N GLN A 113 -5.06 29.50 -5.44
CA GLN A 113 -3.98 29.15 -6.39
C GLN A 113 -3.24 27.88 -5.94
N LYS A 114 -3.01 27.74 -4.63
CA LYS A 114 -2.38 26.53 -4.07
C LYS A 114 -3.27 25.31 -4.22
N GLY A 115 -4.57 25.45 -4.00
CA GLY A 115 -5.53 24.36 -4.16
C GLY A 115 -5.53 23.83 -5.59
N ILE A 116 -5.69 24.73 -6.57
CA ILE A 116 -5.64 24.37 -7.98
C ILE A 116 -4.29 23.73 -8.35
N LYS A 117 -3.17 24.34 -7.95
CA LYS A 117 -1.84 23.83 -8.26
C LYS A 117 -1.57 22.44 -7.63
N ASN A 118 -1.84 22.29 -6.34
CA ASN A 118 -1.53 21.06 -5.61
C ASN A 118 -2.47 19.90 -6.00
N ILE A 119 -3.71 20.18 -6.38
CA ILE A 119 -4.67 19.12 -6.71
C ILE A 119 -4.64 18.80 -8.21
N THR A 120 -4.64 19.83 -9.08
CA THR A 120 -4.88 19.67 -10.54
C THR A 120 -3.67 19.90 -11.43
N ASP A 121 -2.93 21.01 -11.25
CA ASP A 121 -2.02 21.57 -12.29
C ASP A 121 -0.53 21.22 -12.12
N ASP A 122 -0.27 20.06 -11.54
CA ASP A 122 1.07 19.51 -11.31
C ASP A 122 1.86 20.16 -10.15
N TRP A 123 2.30 19.29 -9.26
CA TRP A 123 2.59 19.61 -7.85
C TRP A 123 3.91 20.36 -7.63
N GLY A 124 3.93 21.30 -6.66
CA GLY A 124 5.08 22.17 -6.37
C GLY A 124 5.77 22.09 -5.00
N GLY A 125 5.41 21.19 -4.08
CA GLY A 125 6.17 21.06 -2.80
C GLY A 125 5.70 19.98 -1.83
N TYR A 126 6.61 19.20 -1.25
CA TYR A 126 6.28 18.10 -0.35
C TYR A 126 5.60 18.59 0.95
N TYR A 127 4.30 18.38 1.09
CA TYR A 127 3.56 18.60 2.34
C TYR A 127 3.22 17.25 2.99
N PRO A 128 3.14 17.18 4.33
CA PRO A 128 2.69 15.99 5.04
C PRO A 128 1.30 15.54 4.55
N PRO A 129 1.10 14.23 4.30
CA PRO A 129 -0.20 13.67 3.94
C PRO A 129 -1.18 13.77 5.12
N SER A 130 -2.48 13.92 4.83
CA SER A 130 -3.52 13.77 5.84
C SER A 130 -3.80 12.29 6.15
N GLU A 131 -4.57 12.01 7.20
CA GLU A 131 -4.89 10.63 7.59
C GLU A 131 -5.55 9.79 6.48
N PRO A 132 -6.54 10.29 5.69
CA PRO A 132 -7.07 9.55 4.55
C PRO A 132 -6.03 9.23 3.48
N MET A 133 -5.09 10.16 3.24
CA MET A 133 -4.01 9.97 2.26
C MET A 133 -3.04 8.85 2.68
N LEU A 134 -2.84 8.63 3.98
CA LEU A 134 -2.04 7.51 4.49
C LEU A 134 -2.73 6.14 4.32
N ARG A 135 -4.01 6.14 3.97
CA ARG A 135 -4.86 4.94 3.83
C ARG A 135 -5.22 4.67 2.36
N SER A 136 -4.38 5.08 1.42
CA SER A 136 -4.58 4.72 0.02
C SER A 136 -4.62 3.19 -0.15
N PRO A 137 -5.41 2.65 -1.09
CA PRO A 137 -5.54 1.21 -1.28
C PRO A 137 -4.21 0.47 -1.41
N ARG A 138 -3.24 1.08 -2.10
CA ARG A 138 -1.86 0.56 -2.19
C ARG A 138 -1.23 0.38 -0.82
N ARG A 139 -1.19 1.43 0.02
CA ARG A 139 -0.57 1.40 1.35
C ARG A 139 -1.24 0.37 2.26
N LEU A 140 -2.57 0.26 2.17
CA LEU A 140 -3.33 -0.71 2.96
C LEU A 140 -3.01 -2.15 2.54
N LEU A 141 -2.98 -2.42 1.24
CA LEU A 141 -2.66 -3.76 0.72
C LEU A 141 -1.20 -4.13 0.94
N GLU A 142 -0.27 -3.17 0.80
CA GLU A 142 1.15 -3.35 1.12
C GLU A 142 1.33 -3.70 2.59
N LYS A 143 0.69 -2.95 3.49
CA LYS A 143 0.70 -3.23 4.93
C LYS A 143 0.14 -4.62 5.24
N GLU A 144 -0.95 -5.02 4.57
CA GLU A 144 -1.52 -6.36 4.73
C GLU A 144 -0.58 -7.45 4.21
N ALA A 145 0.05 -7.26 3.06
CA ALA A 145 1.00 -8.22 2.49
C ALA A 145 2.25 -8.38 3.35
N MET A 146 2.76 -7.28 3.90
CA MET A 146 3.96 -7.30 4.74
C MET A 146 3.68 -7.89 6.12
N ARG A 147 2.60 -7.47 6.79
CA ARG A 147 2.38 -7.70 8.23
C ARG A 147 0.97 -8.18 8.61
N GLY A 148 0.04 -8.31 7.67
CA GLY A 148 -1.39 -8.50 7.96
C GLY A 148 -1.71 -9.83 8.66
N MET A 149 -1.00 -10.91 8.34
CA MET A 149 -1.21 -12.23 8.95
C MET A 149 -0.30 -12.51 10.15
N TRP A 150 0.66 -11.63 10.47
CA TRP A 150 1.65 -11.84 11.52
C TRP A 150 1.05 -12.21 12.89
N PRO A 151 -0.01 -11.55 13.38
CA PRO A 151 -0.60 -11.90 14.68
C PRO A 151 -1.27 -13.28 14.73
N ARG A 152 -1.45 -13.93 13.56
CA ARG A 152 -2.05 -15.26 13.44
C ARG A 152 -1.03 -16.36 13.21
N LEU A 153 0.24 -16.02 13.03
CA LEU A 153 1.32 -17.01 12.90
C LEU A 153 1.63 -17.62 14.27
N PRO A 154 2.13 -18.87 14.33
CA PRO A 154 2.50 -19.50 15.61
C PRO A 154 3.59 -18.73 16.36
N PHE A 155 4.42 -17.98 15.63
CA PHE A 155 5.36 -17.00 16.17
C PHE A 155 5.14 -15.67 15.45
N ASP A 156 4.85 -14.61 16.20
CA ASP A 156 4.75 -13.26 15.67
C ASP A 156 6.14 -12.78 15.20
N PRO A 157 6.33 -12.44 13.92
CA PRO A 157 7.60 -11.92 13.41
C PRO A 157 7.97 -10.53 13.97
N THR A 158 7.06 -9.79 14.61
CA THR A 158 7.26 -8.40 15.06
C THR A 158 8.53 -8.22 15.91
N PRO A 159 8.75 -8.98 17.01
CA PRO A 159 9.92 -8.77 17.86
C PRO A 159 11.24 -9.10 17.13
N ILE A 160 11.20 -10.05 16.19
CA ILE A 160 12.37 -10.41 15.36
C ILE A 160 12.67 -9.26 14.39
N ALA A 161 11.65 -8.71 13.74
CA ALA A 161 11.80 -7.56 12.86
C ALA A 161 12.35 -6.35 13.60
N GLU A 162 11.89 -6.06 14.82
CA GLU A 162 12.43 -4.98 15.64
C GLU A 162 13.92 -5.19 15.99
N THR A 163 14.30 -6.44 16.25
CA THR A 163 15.71 -6.82 16.52
C THR A 163 16.60 -6.66 15.29
N LEU A 164 16.10 -7.01 14.10
CA LEU A 164 16.86 -6.97 12.85
C LEU A 164 16.88 -5.59 12.18
N ARG A 165 15.82 -4.77 12.33
CA ARG A 165 15.64 -3.46 11.67
C ARG A 165 16.87 -2.55 11.75
N PRO A 166 17.57 -2.37 12.88
CA PRO A 166 18.74 -1.50 12.96
C PRO A 166 19.90 -1.89 12.03
N LEU A 167 19.89 -3.09 11.45
CA LEU A 167 20.86 -3.53 10.45
C LEU A 167 20.59 -2.91 9.07
N PHE A 168 19.31 -2.77 8.72
CA PHE A 168 18.82 -2.26 7.43
C PHE A 168 18.76 -0.74 7.35
N ILE A 169 18.89 -0.04 8.49
CA ILE A 169 18.90 1.43 8.54
C ILE A 169 20.35 1.95 8.48
N PRO A 170 20.70 2.79 7.49
CA PRO A 170 22.00 3.45 7.42
C PRO A 170 22.22 4.36 8.64
N LYS A 171 23.35 4.17 9.35
CA LYS A 171 23.74 5.06 10.47
C LYS A 171 24.28 6.42 10.03
N LYS A 172 24.58 6.59 8.74
CA LYS A 172 25.19 7.82 8.20
C LYS A 172 24.10 8.83 7.84
N LYS A 173 24.46 10.12 7.90
CA LYS A 173 23.58 11.24 7.51
C LYS A 173 22.98 11.14 6.10
N SER A 174 23.62 10.36 5.20
CA SER A 174 23.11 10.16 3.84
C SER A 174 21.79 9.38 3.78
N GLY A 175 21.43 8.64 4.83
CA GLY A 175 20.21 7.82 4.83
C GLY A 175 20.21 6.71 3.77
N TYR A 176 21.39 6.34 3.24
CA TYR A 176 21.53 5.39 2.13
C TYR A 176 22.86 4.64 2.18
N PHE A 177 22.84 3.35 1.83
CA PHE A 177 24.02 2.50 1.63
C PHE A 177 24.49 2.56 0.16
N PRO A 178 25.65 3.20 -0.12
CA PRO A 178 26.14 3.33 -1.48
C PRO A 178 26.65 2.01 -2.06
N LYS A 179 26.82 1.99 -3.39
CA LYS A 179 27.39 0.88 -4.14
C LYS A 179 28.64 0.29 -3.47
N GLY A 180 28.71 -1.04 -3.41
CA GLY A 180 29.82 -1.78 -2.81
C GLY A 180 29.76 -1.92 -1.28
N THR A 181 28.93 -1.15 -0.58
CA THR A 181 28.71 -1.34 0.86
C THR A 181 27.71 -2.45 1.17
N THR A 182 26.93 -2.90 0.17
CA THR A 182 25.98 -4.02 0.27
C THR A 182 26.64 -5.34 0.66
N PHE A 183 27.89 -5.59 0.26
CA PHE A 183 28.64 -6.79 0.72
C PHE A 183 28.88 -6.82 2.24
N ALA A 184 29.15 -5.66 2.84
CA ALA A 184 29.34 -5.58 4.28
C ALA A 184 27.99 -5.62 5.02
N LEU A 185 26.94 -5.05 4.42
CA LEU A 185 25.57 -5.15 4.92
C LEU A 185 25.09 -6.60 4.91
N SER A 186 25.21 -7.30 3.78
CA SER A 186 24.76 -8.69 3.63
C SER A 186 25.41 -9.62 4.65
N ARG A 187 26.74 -9.55 4.82
CA ARG A 187 27.47 -10.32 5.86
C ARG A 187 26.97 -10.03 7.28
N ARG A 188 26.62 -8.77 7.59
CA ARG A 188 26.08 -8.40 8.91
C ARG A 188 24.68 -8.96 9.11
N VAL A 189 23.83 -8.88 8.09
CA VAL A 189 22.47 -9.40 8.12
C VAL A 189 22.51 -10.93 8.22
N GLU A 190 23.29 -11.61 7.39
CA GLU A 190 23.48 -13.06 7.42
C GLU A 190 23.99 -13.57 8.78
N LYS A 191 24.96 -12.87 9.39
CA LYS A 191 25.43 -13.20 10.74
C LYS A 191 24.33 -13.06 11.79
N ALA A 192 23.52 -12.01 11.70
CA ALA A 192 22.40 -11.80 12.62
C ALA A 192 21.30 -12.84 12.41
N MET A 193 20.95 -13.13 11.15
CA MET A 193 20.01 -14.18 10.77
C MET A 193 20.45 -15.54 11.30
N THR A 194 21.72 -15.92 11.11
CA THR A 194 22.27 -17.17 11.66
C THR A 194 22.10 -17.25 13.18
N LYS A 195 22.31 -16.13 13.89
CA LYS A 195 22.10 -16.06 15.35
C LYS A 195 20.62 -16.18 15.74
N GLU A 196 19.70 -15.59 14.98
CA GLU A 196 18.26 -15.74 15.24
C GLU A 196 17.80 -17.17 14.91
N LEU A 197 18.27 -17.75 13.80
CA LEU A 197 17.94 -19.10 13.38
C LEU A 197 18.41 -20.14 14.39
N SER A 198 19.58 -19.98 15.01
CA SER A 198 20.07 -20.92 16.04
C SER A 198 19.23 -20.96 17.31
N LYS A 199 18.45 -19.90 17.60
CA LYS A 199 17.46 -19.94 18.70
C LYS A 199 16.32 -20.93 18.41
N SER A 200 16.09 -21.25 17.14
CA SER A 200 15.07 -22.23 16.74
C SER A 200 15.49 -23.66 17.04
N ASP A 201 16.79 -23.95 17.14
CA ASP A 201 17.29 -25.32 17.33
C ASP A 201 16.91 -25.88 18.72
N GLY A 202 16.61 -24.99 19.68
CA GLY A 202 16.05 -25.37 20.99
C GLY A 202 14.52 -25.58 21.00
N LEU A 203 13.82 -25.29 19.90
CA LEU A 203 12.35 -25.37 19.81
C LEU A 203 11.93 -26.67 19.14
N ALA A 204 11.90 -27.78 19.88
CA ALA A 204 11.63 -29.14 19.36
C ALA A 204 10.61 -29.21 18.18
N MET A 205 9.30 -29.20 18.47
CA MET A 205 8.25 -29.37 17.44
C MET A 205 7.98 -28.09 16.63
N ASN A 206 8.45 -26.93 17.09
CA ASN A 206 8.06 -25.62 16.56
C ASN A 206 9.20 -24.89 15.84
N HIS A 207 10.35 -25.54 15.63
CA HIS A 207 11.52 -24.93 14.99
C HIS A 207 11.22 -24.40 13.59
N ARG A 208 10.39 -25.09 12.79
CA ARG A 208 10.03 -24.66 11.43
C ARG A 208 9.19 -23.39 11.43
N ALA A 209 8.17 -23.31 12.29
CA ALA A 209 7.35 -22.11 12.45
C ALA A 209 8.16 -20.90 12.93
N HIS A 210 9.11 -21.11 13.85
CA HIS A 210 10.00 -20.03 14.28
C HIS A 210 10.95 -19.57 13.16
N ARG A 211 11.54 -20.51 12.41
CA ARG A 211 12.37 -20.19 11.23
C ARG A 211 11.57 -19.45 10.15
N TYR A 212 10.32 -19.84 9.90
CA TYR A 212 9.40 -19.13 9.01
C TYR A 212 9.21 -17.67 9.45
N ALA A 213 8.95 -17.43 10.74
CA ALA A 213 8.80 -16.08 11.28
C ALA A 213 10.08 -15.24 11.11
N ILE A 214 11.27 -15.84 11.29
CA ILE A 214 12.55 -15.16 11.07
C ILE A 214 12.72 -14.74 9.61
N HIS A 215 12.48 -15.65 8.66
CA HIS A 215 12.56 -15.34 7.23
C HIS A 215 11.52 -14.30 6.80
N ARG A 216 10.28 -14.38 7.30
CA ARG A 216 9.23 -13.38 7.03
C ARG A 216 9.56 -12.01 7.59
N ALA A 217 10.13 -11.92 8.79
CA ALA A 217 10.63 -10.67 9.37
C ALA A 217 11.72 -10.06 8.48
N ALA A 218 12.70 -10.85 8.07
CA ALA A 218 13.82 -10.38 7.24
C ALA A 218 13.36 -9.90 5.87
N LEU A 219 12.47 -10.64 5.20
CA LEU A 219 11.90 -10.24 3.90
C LEU A 219 11.03 -9.00 3.98
N THR A 220 10.30 -8.82 5.09
CA THR A 220 9.51 -7.61 5.30
C THR A 220 10.40 -6.39 5.49
N LEU A 221 11.48 -6.51 6.28
CA LEU A 221 12.47 -5.43 6.40
C LEU A 221 13.22 -5.18 5.10
N PHE A 222 13.51 -6.23 4.32
CA PHE A 222 14.13 -6.09 3.02
C PHE A 222 13.29 -5.20 2.09
N HIS A 223 11.97 -5.41 2.10
CA HIS A 223 11.02 -4.63 1.32
C HIS A 223 10.83 -3.21 1.88
N GLU A 224 10.56 -3.07 3.18
CA GLU A 224 10.22 -1.78 3.81
C GLU A 224 11.43 -0.83 3.94
N GLU A 225 12.63 -1.35 4.19
CA GLU A 225 13.82 -0.55 4.54
C GLU A 225 14.82 -0.46 3.38
N HIS A 226 14.35 -0.53 2.13
CA HIS A 226 15.15 -0.60 0.89
C HIS A 226 15.98 0.68 0.62
N HIS A 227 17.03 0.87 1.43
CA HIS A 227 17.90 2.04 1.45
C HIS A 227 19.31 1.73 0.94
N TRP A 228 19.44 0.85 -0.04
CA TRP A 228 20.75 0.43 -0.57
C TRP A 228 20.79 0.38 -2.09
N ASP A 229 21.98 0.62 -2.63
CA ASP A 229 22.29 0.35 -4.04
C ASP A 229 22.77 -1.10 -4.19
N ASP A 230 21.88 -1.96 -4.66
CA ASP A 230 22.21 -3.36 -4.94
C ASP A 230 22.52 -3.64 -6.41
N SER A 231 23.21 -2.73 -7.10
CA SER A 231 23.66 -2.98 -8.48
C SER A 231 24.51 -4.25 -8.67
N TYR A 232 25.02 -4.84 -7.57
CA TYR A 232 25.75 -6.11 -7.58
C TYR A 232 24.88 -7.33 -7.24
N GLY A 233 23.59 -7.15 -6.92
CA GLY A 233 22.63 -8.21 -6.62
C GLY A 233 22.84 -8.95 -5.29
N VAL A 234 23.74 -8.48 -4.42
CA VAL A 234 24.18 -9.22 -3.23
C VAL A 234 23.07 -9.30 -2.18
N MET A 235 22.30 -8.22 -2.01
CA MET A 235 21.16 -8.22 -1.11
C MET A 235 20.00 -9.02 -1.71
N GLY A 236 19.78 -8.92 -3.02
CA GLY A 236 18.83 -9.75 -3.77
C GLY A 236 19.10 -11.25 -3.63
N ASP A 237 20.34 -11.69 -3.83
CA ASP A 237 20.74 -13.10 -3.68
C ASP A 237 20.50 -13.61 -2.26
N LEU A 238 20.75 -12.77 -1.25
CA LEU A 238 20.48 -13.11 0.15
C LEU A 238 18.97 -13.21 0.41
N ALA A 239 18.17 -12.28 -0.10
CA ALA A 239 16.73 -12.31 0.07
C ALA A 239 16.06 -13.48 -0.68
N LYS A 240 16.59 -13.85 -1.86
CA LYS A 240 16.14 -15.02 -2.61
C LYS A 240 16.25 -16.31 -1.78
N GLN A 241 17.35 -16.49 -1.04
CA GLN A 241 17.50 -17.64 -0.13
C GLN A 241 16.42 -17.68 0.96
N TRP A 242 15.97 -16.52 1.44
CA TRP A 242 14.87 -16.47 2.42
C TRP A 242 13.54 -16.84 1.78
N VAL A 243 13.29 -16.39 0.54
CA VAL A 243 12.11 -16.81 -0.22
C VAL A 243 12.12 -18.31 -0.47
N ASP A 244 13.25 -18.87 -0.90
CA ASP A 244 13.42 -20.32 -1.09
C ASP A 244 13.13 -21.09 0.21
N ALA A 245 13.56 -20.56 1.36
CA ALA A 245 13.24 -21.14 2.67
C ALA A 245 11.73 -21.11 2.97
N LEU A 246 11.02 -20.01 2.67
CA LEU A 246 9.57 -19.94 2.82
C LEU A 246 8.84 -20.91 1.87
N LEU A 247 9.32 -21.03 0.63
CA LEU A 247 8.80 -21.96 -0.37
C LEU A 247 9.23 -23.41 -0.11
N SER A 248 10.03 -23.70 0.91
CA SER A 248 10.39 -25.07 1.27
C SER A 248 9.42 -25.73 2.26
N VAL A 249 8.51 -24.96 2.86
CA VAL A 249 7.58 -25.43 3.88
C VAL A 249 6.12 -25.42 3.40
N THR A 250 5.29 -26.20 4.09
CA THR A 250 3.83 -26.31 3.93
C THR A 250 3.11 -25.85 5.20
N ALA A 251 1.78 -25.70 5.15
CA ALA A 251 0.99 -25.36 6.33
C ALA A 251 1.16 -26.41 7.45
N ASP A 252 1.19 -27.69 7.08
CA ASP A 252 1.41 -28.82 7.98
C ASP A 252 2.78 -28.77 8.66
N ASP A 253 3.84 -28.42 7.93
CA ASP A 253 5.19 -28.24 8.50
C ASP A 253 5.23 -27.21 9.64
N LEU A 254 4.31 -26.25 9.62
CA LEU A 254 4.21 -25.15 10.58
C LEU A 254 3.10 -25.37 11.62
N CYS A 255 2.36 -26.48 11.53
CA CYS A 255 1.15 -26.75 12.33
C CYS A 255 0.16 -25.56 12.29
N LEU A 256 -0.04 -24.97 11.11
CA LEU A 256 -0.82 -23.74 10.92
C LEU A 256 -2.03 -24.00 10.02
N ASP A 257 -3.12 -23.26 10.23
CA ASP A 257 -4.25 -23.23 9.29
C ASP A 257 -3.75 -22.87 7.87
N PRO A 258 -3.96 -23.74 6.86
CA PRO A 258 -3.52 -23.49 5.49
C PRO A 258 -4.00 -22.16 4.93
N ARG A 259 -5.20 -21.68 5.30
CA ARG A 259 -5.71 -20.38 4.85
C ARG A 259 -4.89 -19.22 5.42
N VAL A 260 -4.43 -19.31 6.67
CA VAL A 260 -3.57 -18.28 7.27
C VAL A 260 -2.19 -18.30 6.61
N PHE A 261 -1.60 -19.48 6.47
CA PHE A 261 -0.30 -19.69 5.86
C PHE A 261 -0.26 -19.20 4.40
N LEU A 262 -1.18 -19.69 3.56
CA LEU A 262 -1.24 -19.33 2.14
C LEU A 262 -1.55 -17.85 1.96
N LYS A 263 -2.41 -17.26 2.80
CA LYS A 263 -2.70 -15.83 2.71
C LYS A 263 -1.47 -14.99 3.03
N ASP A 264 -0.71 -15.33 4.07
CA ASP A 264 0.53 -14.65 4.42
C ASP A 264 1.57 -14.74 3.29
N LEU A 265 1.82 -15.95 2.79
CA LEU A 265 2.82 -16.21 1.77
C LEU A 265 2.45 -15.59 0.42
N LEU A 266 1.25 -15.85 -0.09
CA LEU A 266 0.84 -15.42 -1.44
C LEU A 266 0.64 -13.91 -1.52
N MET A 267 0.14 -13.27 -0.45
CA MET A 267 0.06 -11.81 -0.43
C MET A 267 1.45 -11.18 -0.48
N PHE A 268 2.42 -11.70 0.30
CA PHE A 268 3.80 -11.24 0.23
C PHE A 268 4.38 -11.40 -1.19
N LEU A 269 4.25 -12.58 -1.80
CA LEU A 269 4.78 -12.85 -3.14
C LEU A 269 4.16 -11.99 -4.24
N CYS A 270 2.87 -11.65 -4.13
CA CYS A 270 2.23 -10.74 -5.07
C CYS A 270 2.71 -9.29 -4.89
N TRP A 271 3.17 -8.92 -3.68
CA TRP A 271 3.58 -7.56 -3.33
C TRP A 271 5.08 -7.30 -3.48
N GLU A 272 5.88 -8.37 -3.45
CA GLU A 272 7.30 -8.39 -3.77
C GLU A 272 7.52 -7.87 -5.20
N ASN A 273 8.30 -6.80 -5.34
CA ASN A 273 8.53 -6.10 -6.62
C ASN A 273 10.02 -5.95 -6.97
N TYR A 274 10.87 -6.61 -6.20
CA TYR A 274 12.31 -6.65 -6.36
C TYR A 274 12.76 -7.77 -7.32
N GLY A 275 11.87 -8.71 -7.64
CA GLY A 275 12.15 -9.83 -8.54
C GLY A 275 12.89 -10.97 -7.86
N LEU A 276 12.58 -11.21 -6.57
CA LEU A 276 13.17 -12.30 -5.79
C LEU A 276 12.63 -13.66 -6.22
N THR A 277 11.43 -13.68 -6.80
CA THR A 277 10.81 -14.90 -7.31
C THR A 277 10.90 -15.03 -8.82
N ASP A 278 11.18 -16.27 -9.25
CA ASP A 278 10.88 -16.70 -10.60
C ASP A 278 9.45 -17.26 -10.61
N ASP A 279 8.63 -16.78 -11.55
CA ASP A 279 7.25 -17.23 -11.76
C ASP A 279 7.17 -18.77 -11.83
N ASP A 280 8.22 -19.45 -12.31
CA ASP A 280 8.27 -20.91 -12.42
C ASP A 280 8.48 -21.62 -11.07
N VAL A 281 9.27 -21.03 -10.16
CA VAL A 281 9.50 -21.60 -8.82
C VAL A 281 8.23 -21.49 -7.99
N THR A 282 7.59 -20.32 -7.98
CA THR A 282 6.35 -20.11 -7.23
C THR A 282 5.19 -20.92 -7.81
N SER A 283 5.09 -21.05 -9.14
CA SER A 283 4.05 -21.91 -9.72
C SER A 283 4.28 -23.39 -9.45
N THR A 284 5.53 -23.85 -9.44
CA THR A 284 5.87 -25.22 -9.03
C THR A 284 5.48 -25.47 -7.57
N TYR A 285 5.69 -24.49 -6.69
CA TYR A 285 5.21 -24.54 -5.30
C TYR A 285 3.69 -24.71 -5.22
N ILE A 286 2.92 -23.94 -5.98
CA ILE A 286 1.45 -24.04 -5.97
C ILE A 286 0.98 -25.40 -6.51
N ARG A 287 1.62 -25.92 -7.57
CA ARG A 287 1.24 -27.20 -8.18
C ARG A 287 1.43 -28.40 -7.26
N ARG A 288 2.41 -28.36 -6.36
CA ARG A 288 2.68 -29.46 -5.40
C ARG A 288 1.78 -29.44 -4.16
N LEU A 289 0.98 -28.37 -3.97
CA LEU A 289 0.04 -28.32 -2.85
C LEU A 289 -1.04 -29.42 -3.00
N PRO A 290 -1.57 -29.94 -1.87
CA PRO A 290 -2.80 -30.72 -1.89
C PRO A 290 -3.92 -29.99 -2.62
N GLU A 291 -4.86 -30.73 -3.20
CA GLU A 291 -5.92 -30.15 -4.02
C GLU A 291 -6.74 -29.08 -3.27
N GLU A 292 -7.13 -29.35 -2.02
CA GLU A 292 -7.86 -28.41 -1.18
C GLU A 292 -7.07 -27.11 -0.94
N GLU A 293 -5.78 -27.21 -0.63
CA GLU A 293 -4.90 -26.05 -0.45
C GLU A 293 -4.68 -25.27 -1.75
N ARG A 294 -4.64 -25.96 -2.89
CA ARG A 294 -4.52 -25.31 -4.19
C ARG A 294 -5.78 -24.52 -4.54
N VAL A 295 -6.97 -25.02 -4.19
CA VAL A 295 -8.23 -24.26 -4.31
C VAL A 295 -8.17 -23.01 -3.42
N LEU A 296 -7.73 -23.14 -2.16
CA LEU A 296 -7.54 -21.98 -1.27
C LEU A 296 -6.55 -20.96 -1.84
N ALA A 297 -5.43 -21.41 -2.39
CA ALA A 297 -4.44 -20.55 -3.03
C ALA A 297 -5.06 -19.76 -4.19
N PHE A 298 -5.91 -20.39 -5.01
CA PHE A 298 -6.60 -19.71 -6.11
C PHE A 298 -7.65 -18.70 -5.65
N GLU A 299 -8.42 -19.01 -4.60
CA GLU A 299 -9.33 -18.03 -3.98
C GLU A 299 -8.57 -16.79 -3.50
N ILE A 300 -7.44 -16.99 -2.80
CA ILE A 300 -6.61 -15.91 -2.28
C ILE A 300 -6.01 -15.07 -3.41
N LEU A 301 -5.44 -15.71 -4.44
CA LEU A 301 -4.84 -14.99 -5.56
C LEU A 301 -5.89 -14.20 -6.37
N ALA A 302 -7.10 -14.74 -6.53
CA ALA A 302 -8.20 -14.04 -7.18
C ALA A 302 -8.65 -12.80 -6.36
N ASP A 303 -8.73 -12.91 -5.03
CA ASP A 303 -8.99 -11.74 -4.16
C ASP A 303 -7.90 -10.68 -4.31
N VAL A 304 -6.63 -11.09 -4.28
CA VAL A 304 -5.49 -10.19 -4.44
C VAL A 304 -5.51 -9.50 -5.80
N GLU A 305 -5.79 -10.23 -6.89
CA GLU A 305 -5.92 -9.66 -8.24
C GLU A 305 -6.96 -8.54 -8.29
N VAL A 306 -8.17 -8.82 -7.80
CA VAL A 306 -9.29 -7.86 -7.80
C VAL A 306 -8.93 -6.62 -6.96
N ARG A 307 -8.45 -6.83 -5.74
CA ARG A 307 -8.12 -5.73 -4.82
C ARG A 307 -6.95 -4.88 -5.32
N ALA A 308 -5.92 -5.52 -5.88
CA ALA A 308 -4.78 -4.83 -6.47
C ALA A 308 -5.19 -4.01 -7.71
N ALA A 309 -6.05 -4.57 -8.58
CA ALA A 309 -6.58 -3.85 -9.73
C ALA A 309 -7.42 -2.62 -9.32
N GLN A 310 -8.29 -2.78 -8.33
CA GLN A 310 -9.06 -1.67 -7.74
C GLN A 310 -8.17 -0.61 -7.09
N GLY A 311 -7.05 -1.03 -6.51
CA GLY A 311 -6.03 -0.14 -5.93
C GLY A 311 -5.03 0.43 -6.92
N PHE A 312 -5.25 0.32 -8.23
CA PHE A 312 -4.35 0.78 -9.31
C PHE A 312 -2.95 0.12 -9.31
N GLN A 313 -2.81 -1.03 -8.65
CA GLN A 313 -1.59 -1.82 -8.56
C GLN A 313 -1.56 -2.91 -9.64
N GLN A 314 -1.53 -2.50 -10.90
CA GLN A 314 -1.57 -3.41 -12.06
C GLN A 314 -0.41 -4.41 -12.08
N TYR A 315 0.76 -4.04 -11.57
CA TYR A 315 1.90 -4.95 -11.46
C TYR A 315 1.56 -6.12 -10.53
N ASN A 316 1.07 -5.82 -9.32
CA ASN A 316 0.72 -6.82 -8.32
C ASN A 316 -0.49 -7.66 -8.75
N ALA A 317 -1.48 -7.04 -9.41
CA ALA A 317 -2.59 -7.76 -10.02
C ALA A 317 -2.10 -8.76 -11.08
N LYS A 318 -1.19 -8.34 -11.97
CA LYS A 318 -0.58 -9.24 -12.98
C LYS A 318 0.24 -10.36 -12.34
N ASN A 319 0.97 -10.09 -11.25
CA ASN A 319 1.68 -11.14 -10.53
C ASN A 319 0.69 -12.20 -10.00
N ALA A 320 -0.43 -11.77 -9.40
CA ALA A 320 -1.49 -12.70 -8.99
C ALA A 320 -2.08 -13.49 -10.17
N THR A 321 -2.39 -12.83 -11.29
CA THR A 321 -2.88 -13.50 -12.52
C THR A 321 -1.88 -14.52 -13.06
N LYS A 322 -0.58 -14.20 -13.11
CA LYS A 322 0.47 -15.12 -13.57
C LYS A 322 0.55 -16.37 -12.70
N LEU A 323 0.47 -16.20 -11.38
CA LEU A 323 0.46 -17.33 -10.43
C LEU A 323 -0.79 -18.20 -10.62
N LEU A 324 -1.96 -17.59 -10.87
CA LEU A 324 -3.20 -18.30 -11.24
C LEU A 324 -3.10 -19.04 -12.58
N GLU A 325 -2.38 -18.51 -13.56
CA GLU A 325 -2.18 -19.13 -14.89
C GLU A 325 -1.24 -20.33 -14.82
N ARG A 326 -0.14 -20.17 -14.10
CA ARG A 326 0.88 -21.21 -14.03
C ARG A 326 0.61 -22.25 -12.93
N GLY A 327 -0.23 -21.97 -11.94
CA GLY A 327 -0.54 -22.89 -10.84
C GLY A 327 -1.43 -24.08 -11.19
N GLY A 328 -2.05 -24.11 -12.39
CA GLY A 328 -2.94 -25.18 -12.87
C GLY A 328 -4.32 -24.66 -13.27
N THR A 329 -4.75 -24.93 -14.50
CA THR A 329 -5.95 -24.32 -15.11
C THR A 329 -7.27 -24.96 -14.69
N ASP A 330 -7.24 -26.21 -14.23
CA ASP A 330 -8.44 -27.06 -14.17
C ASP A 330 -9.27 -26.85 -12.91
N LEU A 331 -8.75 -26.07 -11.96
CA LEU A 331 -9.38 -25.79 -10.66
C LEU A 331 -9.68 -24.30 -10.45
N ARG A 332 -9.60 -23.49 -11.51
CA ARG A 332 -9.97 -22.07 -11.40
C ARG A 332 -11.44 -21.97 -10.98
N PRO A 333 -11.78 -21.25 -9.90
CA PRO A 333 -13.16 -20.87 -9.68
C PRO A 333 -13.68 -20.17 -10.94
N ALA A 334 -14.91 -20.49 -11.35
CA ALA A 334 -15.56 -19.88 -12.51
C ALA A 334 -15.34 -18.35 -12.44
N PRO A 335 -15.01 -17.69 -13.56
CA PRO A 335 -14.57 -16.30 -13.54
C PRO A 335 -15.58 -15.46 -12.78
N MET A 336 -15.24 -15.03 -11.56
CA MET A 336 -15.94 -13.94 -10.90
C MET A 336 -15.81 -12.77 -11.86
N LEU A 337 -16.96 -12.38 -12.44
CA LEU A 337 -17.11 -11.38 -13.50
C LEU A 337 -15.88 -10.48 -13.65
N ARG A 338 -15.18 -10.62 -14.78
CA ARG A 338 -14.23 -9.62 -15.27
C ARG A 338 -14.97 -8.30 -15.54
N MET A 339 -15.37 -7.57 -14.50
CA MET A 339 -15.87 -6.20 -14.59
C MET A 339 -14.77 -5.23 -14.18
N VAL A 340 -13.58 -5.35 -14.79
CA VAL A 340 -12.61 -4.23 -14.82
C VAL A 340 -11.88 -4.21 -16.16
N THR A 341 -12.63 -4.22 -17.26
CA THR A 341 -12.16 -3.75 -18.57
C THR A 341 -13.37 -3.25 -19.36
N HIS A 342 -13.97 -2.15 -18.89
CA HIS A 342 -14.75 -1.15 -19.66
C HIS A 342 -15.52 -0.26 -18.67
N VAL A 343 -14.84 0.75 -18.12
CA VAL A 343 -15.51 2.02 -17.79
C VAL A 343 -15.03 3.04 -18.82
N ALA A 344 -15.34 2.74 -20.07
CA ALA A 344 -15.32 3.68 -21.16
C ALA A 344 -16.55 3.33 -22.00
N THR A 345 -17.39 4.35 -22.21
CA THR A 345 -18.60 4.41 -23.05
C THR A 345 -19.89 3.75 -22.54
N LEU A 346 -20.98 4.55 -22.63
CA LEU A 346 -22.42 4.29 -22.37
C LEU A 346 -22.82 4.49 -20.89
N ASP A 347 -23.68 5.43 -20.47
CA ASP A 347 -24.83 6.06 -21.13
C ASP A 347 -24.84 7.60 -21.03
N CYS A 348 -24.83 8.24 -22.20
CA CYS A 348 -25.57 9.47 -22.44
C CYS A 348 -26.71 9.10 -23.40
N GLN A 349 -27.91 8.89 -22.86
CA GLN A 349 -29.20 9.10 -23.53
C GLN A 349 -30.32 8.86 -22.52
N GLY A 350 -31.07 9.93 -22.21
CA GLY A 350 -32.17 9.98 -21.24
C GLY A 350 -32.19 11.31 -20.51
#